data_AF-A0A1Q9RV14-F1
#
_entry.id   AF-A0A1Q9RV14-F1
#
_cell.length_a   1.000
_cell.length_b   1.000
_cell.length_c   1.000
_cell.angle_alpha   90.00
_cell.angle_beta   90.00
_cell.angle_gamma   90.00
#
_symmetry.space_group_name_H-M   'P 1'
#
loop_
_entity.id
_entity.type
_entity.pdbx_description
1 polymer ?
#
loop_
_entity_poly.entity_id
_entity_poly.type
_entity_poly.pdbx_seq_one_letter_code
_entity_poly.pdbx_strand_id
1 'polypeptide(L)'
;MRMRQHRPRRTRADYERGLPDYHDPTAGFGGAAPTYSALTLRAVLAAFGLVFAVGAAWIGFANAFPLLGWSMVALAVIALVDLVWVLYRKWRGEPG
;
A
#
# COMPACT_ATOMS: atom_id res chain seq x y z
N MET A 1 27.87 13.17 -31.46
CA MET A 1 28.53 11.99 -30.86
C MET A 1 27.98 11.78 -29.45
N ARG A 2 27.25 10.68 -29.19
CA ARG A 2 26.76 10.34 -27.83
C ARG A 2 27.88 9.63 -27.07
N MET A 3 28.39 10.26 -26.02
CA MET A 3 29.33 9.61 -25.09
C MET A 3 28.65 8.40 -24.46
N ARG A 4 29.18 7.22 -24.75
CA ARG A 4 28.86 5.99 -24.01
C ARG A 4 29.41 6.18 -22.59
N GLN A 5 28.52 6.44 -21.63
CA GLN A 5 28.88 6.45 -20.21
C GLN A 5 29.50 5.08 -19.88
N HIS A 6 30.81 5.06 -19.65
CA HIS A 6 31.51 3.92 -19.07
C HIS A 6 30.92 3.70 -17.67
N ARG A 7 30.01 2.73 -17.54
CA ARG A 7 29.62 2.26 -16.21
C ARG A 7 30.89 1.68 -15.57
N PRO A 8 31.33 2.17 -14.40
CA PRO A 8 32.48 1.60 -13.72
C PRO A 8 32.23 0.10 -13.50
N ARG A 9 33.27 -0.73 -13.69
CA ARG A 9 33.19 -2.17 -13.43
C ARG A 9 32.88 -2.35 -11.94
N ARG A 10 31.71 -2.92 -11.64
CA ARG A 10 31.28 -3.22 -10.26
C ARG A 10 32.33 -4.10 -9.59
N THR A 11 32.69 -3.75 -8.37
CA THR A 11 33.76 -4.45 -7.64
C THR A 11 33.19 -5.67 -6.92
N ARG A 12 34.04 -6.65 -6.59
CA ARG A 12 33.63 -7.86 -5.85
C ARG A 12 32.92 -7.53 -4.53
N ALA A 13 33.37 -6.47 -3.84
CA ALA A 13 32.75 -5.98 -2.62
C ALA A 13 31.31 -5.47 -2.80
N ASP A 14 30.94 -5.05 -4.02
CA ASP A 14 29.58 -4.62 -4.34
C ASP A 14 28.63 -5.82 -4.54
N TYR A 15 29.17 -6.97 -4.96
CA TYR A 15 28.42 -8.22 -5.05
C TYR A 15 28.23 -8.88 -3.67
N GLU A 16 29.26 -8.81 -2.81
CA GLU A 16 29.20 -9.34 -1.44
C GLU A 16 28.22 -8.59 -0.55
N ARG A 17 27.89 -7.33 -0.88
CA ARG A 17 26.89 -6.52 -0.17
C ARG A 17 25.44 -6.89 -0.45
N GLY A 18 25.18 -7.84 -1.35
CA GLY A 18 23.84 -8.16 -1.83
C GLY A 18 23.34 -7.06 -2.76
N LEU A 19 23.47 -7.28 -4.06
CA LEU A 19 22.96 -6.33 -5.05
C LEU A 19 21.42 -6.27 -4.92
N PRO A 20 20.81 -5.07 -4.92
CA PRO A 20 19.35 -4.95 -5.05
C PRO A 20 18.89 -5.76 -6.26
N ASP A 21 17.86 -6.58 -6.06
CA ASP A 21 17.27 -7.47 -7.08
C ASP A 21 18.14 -8.64 -7.58
N TYR A 22 19.27 -8.97 -6.93
CA TYR A 22 20.13 -10.09 -7.35
C TYR A 22 19.48 -11.48 -7.15
N HIS A 23 18.63 -11.60 -6.13
CA HIS A 23 18.00 -12.87 -5.74
C HIS A 23 16.55 -13.02 -6.17
N ASP A 24 16.00 -12.05 -6.92
CA ASP A 24 14.66 -12.16 -7.49
C ASP A 24 14.79 -12.60 -8.96
N PRO A 25 14.58 -13.90 -9.28
CA PRO A 25 14.66 -14.39 -10.65
C PRO A 25 13.57 -13.81 -11.56
N THR A 26 12.59 -13.10 -11.01
CA THR A 26 11.56 -12.36 -11.75
C THR A 26 11.84 -10.86 -11.84
N ALA A 27 12.92 -10.35 -11.25
CA ALA A 27 13.32 -8.94 -11.34
C ALA A 27 13.38 -8.45 -12.81
N GLY A 28 12.43 -7.61 -13.19
CA GLY A 28 12.29 -7.06 -14.54
C GLY A 28 11.26 -7.75 -15.45
N PHE A 29 10.73 -8.93 -15.08
CA PHE A 29 9.64 -9.60 -15.79
C PHE A 29 8.62 -10.15 -14.77
N GLY A 30 7.74 -9.27 -14.29
CA GLY A 30 6.77 -9.63 -13.24
C GLY A 30 7.34 -9.75 -11.83
N GLY A 31 8.61 -9.39 -11.61
CA GLY A 31 9.26 -9.34 -10.30
C GLY A 31 8.57 -8.39 -9.36
N ALA A 32 8.53 -8.77 -8.08
CA ALA A 32 7.73 -8.10 -7.07
C ALA A 32 8.04 -6.60 -7.09
N ALA A 33 7.03 -5.80 -7.46
CA ALA A 33 7.15 -4.35 -7.35
C ALA A 33 7.67 -4.03 -5.95
N PRO A 34 8.63 -3.10 -5.80
CA PRO A 34 9.16 -2.70 -4.49
C PRO A 34 8.00 -2.53 -3.50
N THR A 35 8.16 -3.02 -2.27
CA THR A 35 7.18 -3.25 -1.20
C THR A 35 6.22 -2.07 -0.86
N TYR A 36 6.33 -0.96 -1.58
CA TYR A 36 5.47 0.22 -1.57
C TYR A 36 4.07 -0.03 -2.16
N SER A 37 3.92 -0.90 -3.17
CA SER A 37 2.62 -1.08 -3.88
C SER A 37 1.52 -1.67 -2.98
N ALA A 38 1.87 -2.58 -2.07
CA ALA A 38 0.91 -3.18 -1.15
C ALA A 38 0.42 -2.20 -0.07
N LEU A 39 1.30 -1.30 0.39
CA LEU A 39 0.96 -0.33 1.44
C LEU A 39 0.03 0.76 0.93
N THR A 40 0.31 1.30 -0.26
CA THR A 40 -0.57 2.28 -0.92
C THR A 40 -1.90 1.66 -1.31
N LEU A 41 -1.92 0.43 -1.82
CA LEU A 41 -3.16 -0.29 -2.12
C LEU A 41 -4.03 -0.44 -0.88
N ARG A 42 -3.44 -0.82 0.27
CA ARG A 42 -4.18 -0.96 1.52
C ARG A 42 -4.78 0.38 1.98
N ALA A 43 -4.01 1.46 1.90
CA ALA A 43 -4.53 2.79 2.23
C ALA A 43 -5.69 3.21 1.31
N VAL A 44 -5.56 2.96 0.00
CA VAL A 44 -6.62 3.26 -0.99
C VAL A 44 -7.87 2.44 -0.74
N LEU A 45 -7.72 1.14 -0.47
CA LEU A 45 -8.83 0.25 -0.18
C LEU A 45 -9.54 0.63 1.12
N ALA A 46 -8.78 0.96 2.17
CA ALA A 46 -9.34 1.43 3.44
C ALA A 46 -10.09 2.76 3.27
N ALA A 47 -9.53 3.72 2.51
CA ALA A 47 -10.19 4.99 2.23
C ALA A 47 -11.48 4.80 1.41
N PHE A 48 -11.43 3.97 0.35
CA PHE A 48 -12.61 3.64 -0.44
C PHE A 48 -13.69 2.95 0.40
N GLY A 49 -13.32 1.94 1.18
CA GLY A 49 -14.22 1.22 2.07
C GLY A 49 -14.85 2.13 3.13
N LEU A 50 -14.07 3.08 3.67
CA LEU A 50 -14.57 4.07 4.62
C LEU A 50 -15.63 4.98 3.98
N VAL A 51 -15.34 5.55 2.80
CA VAL A 51 -16.29 6.42 2.08
C VAL A 51 -17.56 5.66 1.74
N PHE A 52 -17.42 4.43 1.22
CA PHE A 52 -18.55 3.57 0.90
C PHE A 52 -19.40 3.24 2.12
N ALA A 53 -18.78 2.83 3.24
CA ALA A 53 -19.47 2.48 4.47
C ALA A 53 -20.22 3.69 5.07
N VAL A 54 -19.61 4.88 5.06
CA VAL A 54 -20.28 6.11 5.52
C VAL A 54 -21.50 6.45 4.65
N GLY A 55 -21.36 6.36 3.32
CA GLY A 55 -22.48 6.59 2.40
C GLY A 55 -23.61 5.58 2.58
N ALA A 56 -23.27 4.29 2.70
CA ALA A 56 -24.25 3.23 2.92
C ALA A 56 -24.93 3.34 4.30
N ALA A 57 -24.20 3.73 5.34
CA ALA A 57 -24.79 4.02 6.66
C ALA A 57 -25.82 5.15 6.57
N TRP A 58 -25.46 6.25 5.89
CA TRP A 58 -26.35 7.40 5.70
C TRP A 58 -27.63 7.00 4.96
N ILE A 59 -27.51 6.25 3.87
CA ILE A 59 -28.66 5.72 3.12
C ILE A 59 -29.51 4.79 4.00
N GLY A 60 -28.88 3.92 4.78
CA GLY A 60 -29.56 3.00 5.68
C GLY A 60 -30.42 3.73 6.73
N PHE A 61 -29.86 4.76 7.36
CA PHE A 61 -30.61 5.58 8.32
C PHE A 61 -31.69 6.43 7.64
N ALA A 62 -31.42 6.99 6.46
CA ALA A 62 -32.41 7.77 5.70
C ALA A 62 -33.64 6.96 5.28
N ASN A 63 -33.48 5.65 5.08
CA ASN A 63 -34.57 4.74 4.68
C ASN A 63 -35.12 3.91 5.86
N ALA A 64 -34.84 4.31 7.11
CA ALA A 64 -35.30 3.62 8.32
C ALA A 64 -34.90 2.13 8.40
N PHE A 65 -33.73 1.77 7.88
CA PHE A 65 -33.11 0.45 8.02
C PHE A 65 -31.99 0.50 9.07
N PRO A 66 -32.31 0.47 10.38
CA PRO A 66 -31.32 0.68 11.44
C PRO A 66 -30.25 -0.41 11.49
N LEU A 67 -30.60 -1.67 11.19
CA LEU A 67 -29.66 -2.79 11.12
C LEU A 67 -28.58 -2.55 10.05
N LEU A 68 -28.99 -2.08 8.86
CA LEU A 68 -28.06 -1.74 7.79
C LEU A 68 -27.19 -0.53 8.18
N GLY A 69 -27.80 0.51 8.75
CA GLY A 69 -27.07 1.69 9.23
C GLY A 69 -25.97 1.33 10.24
N TRP A 70 -26.32 0.58 11.29
CA TRP A 70 -25.36 0.17 12.32
C TRP A 70 -24.27 -0.78 11.82
N SER A 71 -24.60 -1.74 10.94
CA SER A 71 -23.58 -2.60 10.35
C SER A 71 -22.57 -1.82 9.49
N MET A 72 -23.05 -0.84 8.73
CA MET A 72 -22.17 0.04 7.95
C MET A 72 -21.33 0.97 8.83
N VAL A 73 -21.88 1.46 9.95
CA VAL A 73 -21.10 2.22 10.95
C VAL A 73 -19.96 1.36 11.51
N ALA A 74 -20.23 0.10 11.86
CA ALA A 74 -19.20 -0.81 12.34
C ALA A 74 -18.08 -1.01 11.31
N LEU A 75 -18.42 -1.20 10.03
CA LEU A 75 -17.44 -1.29 8.94
C LEU A 75 -16.66 0.00 8.75
N ALA A 76 -17.31 1.17 8.87
CA ALA A 76 -16.64 2.46 8.79
C ALA A 76 -15.59 2.63 9.90
N VAL A 77 -15.90 2.21 11.13
CA VAL A 77 -14.94 2.23 12.24
C VAL A 77 -13.74 1.33 11.95
N ILE A 78 -13.95 0.11 11.45
CA ILE A 78 -12.87 -0.82 11.10
C ILE A 78 -11.99 -0.22 10.00
N ALA A 79 -12.58 0.30 8.94
CA ALA A 79 -11.86 0.93 7.83
C ALA A 79 -11.05 2.16 8.28
N LEU A 80 -11.60 2.96 9.18
CA LEU A 80 -10.91 4.10 9.77
C LEU A 80 -9.69 3.67 10.58
N VAL A 81 -9.81 2.64 11.42
CA VAL A 81 -8.69 2.10 12.19
C VAL A 81 -7.60 1.56 11.28
N ASP A 82 -7.94 0.82 10.22
CA ASP A 82 -6.97 0.32 9.24
C ASP A 82 -6.24 1.47 8.53
N LEU A 83 -6.97 2.49 8.10
CA LEU A 83 -6.39 3.68 7.46
C LEU A 83 -5.42 4.41 8.40
N VAL A 84 -5.84 4.66 9.64
CA VAL A 84 -5.00 5.30 10.67
C VAL A 84 -3.75 4.46 10.94
N TRP A 85 -3.89 3.15 11.07
CA TRP A 85 -2.75 2.24 11.30
C TRP A 85 -1.75 2.26 10.14
N VAL A 86 -2.24 2.25 8.90
CA VAL A 86 -1.39 2.32 7.70
C VAL A 86 -0.67 3.66 7.61
N LEU A 87 -1.38 4.78 7.84
CA LEU A 87 -0.77 6.10 7.88
C LEU A 87 0.25 6.22 9.01
N TYR A 88 -0.07 5.71 10.20
CA TYR A 88 0.82 5.71 11.36
C TYR A 88 2.10 4.93 11.08
N ARG A 89 1.98 3.73 10.49
CA ARG A 89 3.13 2.92 10.06
C ARG A 89 3.99 3.67 9.03
N LYS A 90 3.35 4.34 8.06
CA LYS A 90 4.07 5.17 7.08
C LYS A 90 4.81 6.33 7.75
N TRP A 91 4.23 6.91 8.80
CA TRP A 91 4.81 8.06 9.52
C TRP A 91 5.98 7.68 10.43
N ARG A 92 6.00 6.45 10.97
CA ARG A 92 7.11 5.95 11.79
C ARG A 92 8.40 5.62 11.02
N GLY A 93 8.38 5.75 9.69
CA GLY A 93 9.60 5.72 8.89
C GLY A 93 10.31 4.37 8.86
N GLU A 94 9.61 3.26 9.15
CA GLU A 94 10.05 1.92 8.75
C GLU A 94 9.96 1.88 7.22
N PRO A 95 11.09 1.97 6.50
CA PRO A 95 11.07 1.91 5.05
C PRO A 95 10.72 0.47 4.68
N GLY A 96 9.65 0.29 3.92
CA GLY A 96 9.44 -0.93 3.16
C GLY A 96 10.47 -1.08 2.05
#